data_AF-A0A1H0Z0V6-F1
#
_entry.id   AF-A0A1H0Z0V6-F1
#
_cell.length_a   1.000
_cell.length_b   1.000
_cell.length_c   1.000
_cell.angle_alpha   90.00
_cell.angle_beta   90.00
_cell.angle_gamma   90.00
#
_symmetry.space_group_name_H-M   'P 1'
#
loop_
_entity.id
_entity.type
_entity.pdbx_description
1 polymer ?
#
loop_
_entity_poly.entity_id
_entity_poly.type
_entity_poly.pdbx_seq_one_letter_code
_entity_poly.pdbx_strand_id
1 'polypeptide(L)'
;MSSPEPPRITANTHIGPDVDLEREDIRLADGTRLTEDVATGIIDQVRRSSGRPSLSGQPATSPQIAFRVTPAVRERAARVAAREGKTISQLAREALEARVASAP
;
A
#
# COMPACT_ATOMS: atom_id res chain seq x y z
N MET A 1 -17.49 17.54 4.72
CA MET A 1 -17.26 17.01 6.08
C MET A 1 -15.95 16.26 6.03
N SER A 2 -14.95 16.65 6.83
CA SER A 2 -13.62 16.01 6.80
C SER A 2 -13.73 14.54 7.21
N SER A 3 -13.12 13.65 6.45
CA SER A 3 -12.95 12.26 6.86
C SER A 3 -12.16 12.23 8.18
N PRO A 4 -12.63 11.49 9.21
CA PRO A 4 -11.88 11.38 10.46
C PRO A 4 -10.51 10.75 10.20
N GLU A 5 -9.48 11.27 10.86
CA GLU A 5 -8.13 10.70 10.79
C GLU A 5 -8.16 9.26 11.34
N PRO A 6 -7.60 8.26 10.63
CA PRO A 6 -7.62 6.88 11.09
C PRO A 6 -6.94 6.72 12.46
N PRO A 7 -7.48 5.90 13.36
CA PRO A 7 -6.86 5.67 14.66
C PRO A 7 -5.49 4.99 14.49
N ARG A 8 -4.50 5.44 15.26
CA ARG A 8 -3.15 4.86 15.26
C ARG A 8 -3.12 3.60 16.14
N ILE A 9 -3.15 2.43 15.52
CA ILE A 9 -3.04 1.13 16.22
C ILE A 9 -1.56 0.75 16.36
N THR A 10 -1.13 0.43 17.58
CA THR A 10 0.25 0.02 17.92
C THR A 10 0.23 -1.29 18.71
N ALA A 11 1.40 -1.89 18.95
CA ALA A 11 1.52 -3.11 19.76
C ALA A 11 1.00 -2.94 21.22
N ASN A 12 0.94 -1.70 21.72
CA ASN A 12 0.45 -1.40 23.07
C ASN A 12 -1.04 -0.97 23.07
N THR A 13 -1.71 -0.99 21.92
CA THR A 13 -3.13 -0.67 21.86
C THR A 13 -3.93 -1.78 22.53
N HIS A 14 -4.62 -1.43 23.63
CA HIS A 14 -5.47 -2.38 24.36
C HIS A 14 -6.64 -2.83 23.47
N ILE A 15 -6.79 -4.14 23.30
CA ILE A 15 -7.96 -4.75 22.67
C ILE A 15 -8.99 -5.03 23.76
N GLY A 16 -10.19 -4.45 23.64
CA GLY A 16 -11.28 -4.64 24.59
C GLY A 16 -11.82 -6.08 24.59
N PRO A 17 -12.79 -6.38 25.47
CA PRO A 17 -13.50 -7.66 25.42
C PRO A 17 -14.27 -7.83 24.10
N ASP A 18 -14.57 -9.07 23.74
CA ASP A 18 -15.41 -9.37 22.57
C ASP A 18 -16.81 -8.76 22.76
N VAL A 19 -17.32 -8.18 21.67
CA VAL A 19 -18.60 -7.46 21.59
C VAL A 19 -19.54 -8.20 20.68
N ASP A 20 -20.81 -8.32 21.09
CA ASP A 20 -21.87 -8.90 20.26
C ASP A 20 -22.54 -7.80 19.44
N LEU A 21 -22.19 -7.71 18.14
CA LEU A 21 -22.65 -6.66 17.24
C LEU A 21 -24.16 -6.72 16.93
N GLU A 22 -24.83 -7.84 17.19
CA GLU A 22 -26.28 -7.94 17.02
C GLU A 22 -27.00 -7.28 18.20
N ARG A 23 -26.47 -7.48 19.42
CA ARG A 23 -27.08 -7.03 20.67
C ARG A 23 -26.64 -5.62 21.08
N GLU A 24 -25.40 -5.26 20.83
CA GLU A 24 -24.80 -4.01 21.28
C GLU A 24 -24.88 -2.92 20.18
N ASP A 25 -25.00 -1.65 20.58
CA ASP A 25 -24.95 -0.50 19.64
C ASP A 25 -23.53 0.06 19.60
N ILE A 26 -22.67 -0.60 18.83
CA ILE A 26 -21.31 -0.14 18.55
C ILE A 26 -21.32 0.73 17.30
N ARG A 27 -20.62 1.87 17.32
CA ARG A 27 -20.57 2.82 16.21
C ARG A 27 -19.15 3.11 15.73
N LEU A 28 -19.02 3.24 14.42
CA LEU A 28 -17.82 3.71 13.77
C LEU A 28 -17.61 5.21 14.03
N ALA A 29 -16.42 5.72 13.71
CA ALA A 29 -16.05 7.12 13.92
C ALA A 29 -16.93 8.11 13.13
N ASP A 30 -17.57 7.66 12.05
CA ASP A 30 -18.53 8.44 11.26
C ASP A 30 -19.97 8.38 11.79
N GLY A 31 -20.20 7.64 12.89
CA GLY A 31 -21.52 7.46 13.52
C GLY A 31 -22.35 6.30 12.94
N THR A 32 -21.84 5.59 11.92
CA THR A 32 -22.46 4.40 11.34
C THR A 32 -22.49 3.26 12.38
N ARG A 33 -23.63 2.58 12.51
CA ARG A 33 -23.74 1.40 13.38
C ARG A 33 -22.93 0.24 12.78
N LEU A 34 -22.04 -0.33 13.57
CA LEU A 34 -21.24 -1.49 13.21
C LEU A 34 -22.06 -2.76 13.47
N THR A 35 -22.63 -3.32 12.42
CA THR A 35 -23.28 -4.64 12.42
C THR A 35 -22.35 -5.71 11.85
N GLU A 36 -22.72 -6.99 11.98
CA GLU A 36 -21.95 -8.11 11.41
C GLU A 36 -21.76 -7.98 9.89
N ASP A 37 -22.80 -7.54 9.18
CA ASP A 37 -22.74 -7.30 7.73
C ASP A 37 -21.76 -6.16 7.37
N VAL A 38 -21.78 -5.07 8.15
CA VAL A 38 -20.87 -3.93 7.95
C VAL A 38 -19.42 -4.37 8.24
N ALA A 39 -19.20 -5.13 9.32
CA ALA A 39 -17.89 -5.67 9.67
C ALA A 39 -17.35 -6.59 8.57
N THR A 40 -18.18 -7.49 8.04
CA THR A 40 -17.83 -8.39 6.93
C THR A 40 -17.45 -7.58 5.67
N GLY A 41 -18.24 -6.55 5.33
CA GLY A 41 -17.95 -5.68 4.19
C GLY A 41 -16.61 -4.93 4.31
N ILE A 42 -16.27 -4.45 5.51
CA ILE A 42 -14.97 -3.82 5.79
C ILE A 42 -13.83 -4.84 5.62
N ILE A 43 -13.98 -6.05 6.17
CA ILE A 43 -12.98 -7.12 6.04
C ILE A 43 -12.76 -7.46 4.57
N ASP A 44 -13.83 -7.58 3.77
CA ASP A 44 -13.73 -7.89 2.34
C ASP A 44 -13.09 -6.75 1.55
N GLN A 45 -13.34 -5.49 1.91
CA GLN A 45 -12.64 -4.35 1.32
C GLN A 45 -11.13 -4.38 1.64
N VAL A 46 -10.76 -4.68 2.89
CA VAL A 46 -9.36 -4.83 3.30
C VAL A 46 -8.70 -6.01 2.57
N ARG A 47 -9.38 -7.16 2.46
CA ARG A 47 -8.88 -8.33 1.72
C ARG A 47 -8.67 -8.02 0.24
N ARG A 48 -9.58 -7.29 -0.40
CA ARG A 48 -9.42 -6.84 -1.80
C ARG A 48 -8.27 -5.86 -1.99
N SER A 49 -7.89 -5.13 -0.95
CA SER A 49 -6.76 -4.22 -0.94
C SER A 49 -5.47 -4.84 -0.36
N SER A 50 -5.52 -6.11 0.06
CA SER A 50 -4.39 -6.80 0.66
C SER A 50 -3.37 -7.21 -0.41
N GLY A 51 -2.14 -6.71 -0.27
CA GLY A 51 -1.04 -6.88 -1.21
C GLY A 51 -0.14 -5.65 -1.25
N ARG A 52 1.05 -5.76 -1.87
CA ARG A 52 1.84 -4.57 -2.18
C ARG A 52 1.04 -3.72 -3.17
N PRO A 53 0.77 -2.42 -2.89
CA PRO A 53 0.04 -1.57 -3.81
C PRO A 53 0.66 -1.60 -5.21
N SER A 54 -0.20 -1.65 -6.24
CA SER A 54 0.26 -1.49 -7.62
C SER A 54 0.96 -0.16 -7.81
N LEU A 55 1.94 -0.13 -8.71
CA LEU A 55 2.57 1.12 -9.16
C LEU A 55 1.59 2.06 -9.87
N SER A 56 0.44 1.56 -10.34
CA SER A 56 -0.64 2.36 -10.94
C SER A 56 -1.67 2.89 -9.93
N GLY A 57 -1.57 2.54 -8.64
CA GLY A 57 -2.56 2.90 -7.62
C GLY A 57 -3.91 2.18 -7.73
N GLN A 58 -4.12 1.39 -8.77
CA GLN A 58 -5.30 0.51 -8.96
C GLN A 58 -4.97 -0.92 -8.52
N PRO A 59 -5.96 -1.73 -8.10
CA PRO A 59 -5.75 -3.13 -7.75
C PRO A 59 -5.44 -3.96 -9.01
N ALA A 60 -4.18 -3.91 -9.45
CA ALA A 60 -3.66 -4.61 -10.63
C ALA A 60 -2.20 -5.05 -10.41
N THR A 61 -1.78 -6.11 -11.08
CA THR A 61 -0.36 -6.50 -11.07
C THR A 61 0.42 -5.53 -11.94
N SER A 62 1.46 -4.89 -11.39
CA SER A 62 2.34 -4.03 -12.17
C SER A 62 3.15 -4.84 -13.18
N PRO A 63 3.25 -4.42 -14.46
CA PRO A 63 4.12 -5.06 -15.43
C PRO A 63 5.57 -5.14 -14.94
N GLN A 64 6.24 -6.26 -15.20
CA GLN A 64 7.62 -6.49 -14.78
C GLN A 64 8.52 -6.61 -16.00
N ILE A 65 9.69 -5.96 -15.94
CA ILE A 65 10.73 -6.01 -16.96
C ILE A 65 12.02 -6.47 -16.31
N ALA A 66 12.63 -7.53 -16.85
CA ALA A 66 13.91 -8.04 -16.39
C ALA A 66 15.04 -7.58 -17.33
N PHE A 67 16.02 -6.85 -16.78
CA PHE A 67 17.21 -6.41 -17.53
C PHE A 67 18.40 -7.32 -17.26
N ARG A 68 19.10 -7.71 -18.33
CA ARG A 68 20.45 -8.26 -18.23
C ARG A 68 21.45 -7.13 -18.41
N VAL A 69 22.35 -6.99 -17.45
CA VAL A 69 23.39 -5.96 -17.43
C VAL A 69 24.72 -6.57 -17.03
N THR A 70 25.82 -5.92 -17.36
CA THR A 70 27.14 -6.33 -16.89
C THR A 70 27.27 -6.10 -15.37
N PRO A 71 28.15 -6.85 -14.67
CA PRO A 71 28.40 -6.63 -13.24
C PRO A 71 28.76 -5.19 -12.90
N ALA A 72 29.61 -4.56 -13.72
CA ALA A 72 30.03 -3.16 -13.56
C ALA A 72 28.84 -2.18 -13.58
N VAL A 73 27.87 -2.40 -14.48
CA VAL A 73 26.66 -1.57 -14.54
C VAL A 73 25.81 -1.76 -13.29
N ARG A 74 25.62 -3.00 -12.83
CA ARG A 74 24.86 -3.30 -11.62
C ARG A 74 25.46 -2.63 -10.39
N GLU A 75 26.78 -2.71 -10.21
CA GLU A 75 27.46 -2.08 -9.09
C GLU A 75 27.36 -0.56 -9.11
N ARG A 76 27.52 0.04 -10.29
CA ARG A 76 27.37 1.49 -10.45
C ARG A 76 25.94 1.93 -10.13
N ALA A 77 24.94 1.20 -10.62
CA ALA A 77 23.53 1.46 -10.31
C ALA A 77 23.25 1.34 -8.80
N ALA A 78 23.83 0.36 -8.11
CA ALA A 78 23.70 0.21 -6.67
C ALA A 78 24.24 1.42 -5.90
N ARG A 79 25.43 1.94 -6.29
CA ARG A 79 26.02 3.14 -5.66
C ARG A 79 25.18 4.39 -5.90
N VAL A 80 24.66 4.58 -7.11
CA VAL A 80 23.78 5.72 -7.44
C VAL A 80 22.49 5.64 -6.63
N ALA A 81 21.83 4.48 -6.62
CA ALA A 81 20.59 4.27 -5.88
C ALA A 81 20.78 4.51 -4.37
N ALA A 82 21.87 3.98 -3.79
CA ALA A 82 22.18 4.19 -2.37
C ALA A 82 22.40 5.67 -2.01
N ARG A 83 23.13 6.41 -2.86
CA ARG A 83 23.36 7.85 -2.67
C ARG A 83 22.05 8.65 -2.72
N GLU A 84 21.06 8.19 -3.49
CA GLU A 84 19.75 8.81 -3.63
C GLU A 84 18.69 8.26 -2.66
N GLY A 85 19.04 7.33 -1.77
CA GLY A 85 18.09 6.70 -0.85
C GLY A 85 17.05 5.81 -1.55
N LYS A 86 17.38 5.28 -2.74
CA LYS A 86 16.50 4.46 -3.58
C LYS A 86 16.99 3.01 -3.66
N THR A 87 16.09 2.13 -4.06
CA THR A 87 16.43 0.79 -4.55
C THR A 87 16.87 0.85 -6.02
N ILE A 88 17.64 -0.14 -6.48
CA ILE A 88 18.02 -0.26 -7.90
C ILE A 88 16.78 -0.31 -8.80
N SER A 89 15.71 -1.00 -8.38
CA SER A 89 14.46 -1.08 -9.15
C SER A 89 13.75 0.27 -9.26
N GLN A 90 13.77 1.10 -8.20
CA GLN A 90 13.23 2.46 -8.27
C GLN A 90 14.04 3.33 -9.23
N LEU A 91 15.38 3.31 -9.12
CA LEU A 91 16.26 4.04 -10.03
C LEU A 91 16.04 3.61 -11.49
N ALA A 92 15.96 2.31 -11.76
CA ALA A 92 15.75 1.77 -13.10
C ALA A 92 14.39 2.18 -13.67
N ARG A 93 13.33 2.12 -12.84
CA ARG A 93 11.98 2.54 -13.23
C ARG A 93 11.94 4.02 -13.59
N GLU A 94 12.44 4.90 -12.73
CA GLU A 94 12.45 6.34 -12.96
C GLU A 94 13.22 6.71 -14.24
N ALA A 95 14.37 6.07 -14.46
CA ALA A 95 15.17 6.27 -15.68
C ALA A 95 14.41 5.82 -16.94
N LEU A 96 13.71 4.68 -16.88
CA LEU A 96 12.90 4.19 -17.99
C LEU A 96 11.71 5.09 -18.27
N GLU A 97 10.97 5.48 -17.23
CA GLU A 97 9.82 6.39 -17.32
C GLU A 97 10.23 7.73 -17.93
N ALA A 98 11.32 8.33 -17.46
CA ALA A 98 11.86 9.57 -18.02
C ALA A 98 12.25 9.44 -19.49
N ARG A 99 12.85 8.30 -19.88
CA ARG A 99 13.26 8.04 -21.27
C ARG A 99 12.07 7.82 -22.21
N VAL A 100 11.00 7.19 -21.73
CA VAL A 100 9.76 6.97 -22.50
C VAL A 100 8.96 8.27 -22.61
N ALA A 101 8.85 9.04 -21.52
CA ALA A 101 8.15 10.33 -21.54
C ALA A 101 8.80 11.37 -22.46
N SER A 102 10.10 11.25 -22.73
CA SER A 102 10.86 12.10 -23.66
C SER A 102 11.00 11.52 -25.07
N ALA A 103 10.39 10.35 -25.35
CA ALA A 103 10.39 9.79 -26.70
C ALA A 103 9.38 10.54 -27.60
N PRO A 104 9.71 10.79 -28.88
CA PRO A 104 8.81 11.43 -29.84
C PRO A 104 7.62 10.54 -30.25
#